data_AF-A0A0F9BPG0-F1
#
_entry.id   AF-A0A0F9BPG0-F1
#
_cell.length_a   1.000
_cell.length_b   1.000
_cell.length_c   1.000
_cell.angle_alpha   90.00
_cell.angle_beta   90.00
_cell.angle_gamma   90.00
#
_symmetry.space_group_name_H-M   'P 1'
#
loop_
_entity.id
_entity.type
_entity.pdbx_description
1 polymer ?
#
loop_
_entity_poly.entity_id
_entity_poly.type
_entity_poly.pdbx_seq_one_letter_code
_entity_poly.pdbx_strand_id
1 'polypeptide(L)'
;MMVSKKVKAPVKKEKSASRMRKIIVTVILISLAFSGAFIIYFVMQFSLNTKTPMVVVVSGSMEPNLHKGDLLFLRGKDPASIKSGSIEGKEG
;
A
#
# COMPACT_ATOMS: atom_id res chain seq x y z
N MET A 1 15.65 58.38 -48.38
CA MET A 1 15.80 58.32 -46.90
C MET A 1 15.07 57.06 -46.42
N MET A 2 15.80 56.03 -46.00
CA MET A 2 15.29 54.67 -45.77
C MET A 2 14.47 54.58 -44.47
N VAL A 3 13.24 54.06 -44.58
CA VAL A 3 12.33 53.78 -43.45
C VAL A 3 12.82 52.54 -42.71
N SER A 4 13.27 52.74 -41.47
CA SER A 4 13.72 51.65 -40.60
C SER A 4 12.53 50.86 -40.04
N LYS A 5 12.28 49.66 -40.55
CA LYS A 5 11.35 48.69 -39.94
C LYS A 5 11.96 48.13 -38.66
N LYS A 6 11.33 48.39 -37.50
CA LYS A 6 11.68 47.71 -36.24
C LYS A 6 11.27 46.24 -36.31
N VAL A 7 12.26 45.36 -36.44
CA VAL A 7 12.09 43.92 -36.30
C VAL A 7 11.87 43.61 -34.81
N LYS A 8 10.64 43.24 -34.45
CA LYS A 8 10.28 42.78 -33.10
C LYS A 8 10.80 41.34 -32.94
N ALA A 9 11.82 41.13 -32.11
CA ALA A 9 12.31 39.80 -31.77
C ALA A 9 11.19 38.97 -31.06
N PRO A 10 11.09 37.65 -31.28
CA PRO A 10 10.13 36.83 -30.56
C PRO A 10 10.63 36.66 -29.12
N VAL A 11 9.90 37.25 -28.17
CA VAL A 11 10.07 36.98 -26.74
C VAL A 11 9.74 35.50 -26.51
N LYS A 12 10.78 34.67 -26.44
CA LYS A 12 10.67 33.24 -26.17
C LYS A 12 10.17 33.11 -24.72
N LYS A 13 8.87 32.84 -24.54
CA LYS A 13 8.27 32.50 -23.24
C LYS A 13 8.95 31.22 -22.73
N GLU A 14 9.98 31.40 -21.91
CA GLU A 14 10.58 30.33 -21.15
C GLU A 14 9.52 29.80 -20.18
N LYS A 15 9.05 28.58 -20.45
CA LYS A 15 8.00 27.92 -19.66
C LYS A 15 8.48 27.86 -18.21
N SER A 16 7.79 28.60 -17.33
CA SER A 16 7.75 28.47 -15.86
C SER A 16 7.22 27.09 -15.45
N ALA A 17 7.80 26.03 -15.99
CA ALA A 17 7.43 24.65 -15.76
C ALA A 17 8.33 23.99 -14.71
N SER A 18 9.34 24.69 -14.18
CA SER A 18 10.34 24.07 -13.30
C SER A 18 9.86 23.94 -11.85
N ARG A 19 9.22 24.98 -11.28
CA ARG A 19 8.81 24.95 -9.86
C ARG A 19 7.57 24.10 -9.61
N MET A 20 6.54 24.25 -10.44
CA MET A 20 5.27 23.53 -10.26
C MET A 20 5.43 22.02 -10.50
N ARG A 21 6.23 21.62 -11.50
CA ARG A 21 6.59 20.21 -11.71
C ARG A 21 7.36 19.63 -10.53
N LYS A 22 8.33 20.37 -9.97
CA LYS A 22 9.08 19.94 -8.78
C LYS A 22 8.16 19.70 -7.60
N ILE A 23 7.24 20.62 -7.32
CA ILE A 23 6.26 20.46 -6.23
C ILE A 23 5.40 19.22 -6.46
N ILE A 24 4.87 19.02 -7.67
CA ILE A 24 4.07 17.84 -8.00
C ILE A 24 4.87 16.55 -7.78
N VAL A 25 6.11 16.48 -8.27
CA VAL A 25 6.97 15.30 -8.08
C VAL A 25 7.24 15.05 -6.60
N THR A 26 7.54 16.09 -5.82
CA THR A 26 7.75 15.96 -4.37
C THR A 26 6.50 15.41 -3.68
N VAL A 27 5.31 15.92 -4.00
CA VAL A 27 4.06 15.43 -3.42
C VAL A 27 3.81 13.97 -3.78
N ILE A 28 4.10 13.57 -5.03
CA ILE A 28 3.98 12.17 -5.47
C ILE A 28 4.97 11.26 -4.73
N LEU A 29 6.22 11.68 -4.55
CA LEU A 29 7.21 10.87 -3.83
C LEU A 29 6.82 10.68 -2.37
N ILE A 30 6.32 11.73 -1.72
CA ILE A 30 5.83 11.66 -0.34
C ILE A 30 4.61 10.74 -0.25
N SER A 31 3.64 10.89 -1.14
CA SER A 31 2.45 10.02 -1.13
C SER A 31 2.80 8.56 -1.40
N LEU A 32 3.77 8.29 -2.27
CA LEU A 32 4.27 6.94 -2.53
C LEU A 32 4.98 6.33 -1.32
N ALA A 33 5.78 7.12 -0.60
CA ALA A 33 6.46 6.66 0.61
C ALA A 33 5.46 6.22 1.70
N PHE A 34 4.40 7.00 1.90
CA PHE A 34 3.35 6.65 2.87
C PHE A 34 2.42 5.53 2.38
N SER A 35 2.16 5.43 1.07
CA SER A 35 1.27 4.40 0.52
C SER A 35 1.89 3.00 0.49
N GLY A 36 3.21 2.88 0.61
CA GLY A 36 3.90 1.58 0.59
C GLY A 36 3.36 0.58 1.61
N ALA A 37 3.19 1.00 2.87
CA ALA A 37 2.64 0.14 3.92
C ALA A 37 1.19 -0.29 3.61
N PHE A 38 0.38 0.63 3.06
CA PHE A 38 -1.00 0.32 2.66
C PHE A 38 -1.07 -0.66 1.50
N ILE A 39 -0.21 -0.51 0.49
CA ILE A 39 -0.13 -1.42 -0.65
C ILE A 39 0.27 -2.82 -0.17
N ILE A 40 1.29 -2.93 0.70
CA ILE A 40 1.73 -4.21 1.26
C ILE A 40 0.58 -4.87 2.04
N TYR A 41 -0.10 -4.11 2.90
CA TYR A 41 -1.24 -4.63 3.68
C TYR A 41 -2.38 -5.10 2.76
N PHE A 42 -2.69 -4.35 1.71
CA PHE A 42 -3.73 -4.70 0.73
C PHE A 42 -3.37 -5.95 -0.09
N VAL A 43 -2.12 -6.06 -0.53
CA VAL A 43 -1.60 -7.26 -1.21
C VAL A 43 -1.71 -8.48 -0.30
N MET A 44 -1.46 -8.32 0.99
CA MET A 44 -1.60 -9.38 1.98
C MET A 44 -3.06 -9.82 2.18
N GLN A 45 -4.00 -8.87 2.22
CA GLN A 45 -5.45 -9.18 2.28
C GLN A 45 -5.88 -10.03 1.07
N PHE A 46 -5.46 -9.63 -0.13
CA PHE A 46 -5.81 -10.33 -1.36
C PHE A 46 -5.16 -11.71 -1.42
N SER A 47 -3.86 -11.81 -1.11
CA SER A 47 -3.09 -13.07 -1.18
C SER A 47 -3.59 -14.10 -0.17
N LEU A 48 -3.96 -13.66 1.04
CA LEU A 48 -4.44 -14.54 2.10
C LEU A 48 -5.96 -14.72 2.10
N ASN A 49 -6.69 -14.09 1.17
CA ASN A 49 -8.16 -14.14 1.10
C ASN A 49 -8.83 -13.84 2.45
N THR A 50 -8.39 -12.79 3.13
CA THR A 50 -8.97 -12.37 4.40
C THR A 50 -8.90 -10.86 4.56
N LYS A 51 -9.87 -10.30 5.29
CA LYS A 51 -9.90 -8.87 5.62
C LYS A 51 -8.88 -8.49 6.70
N THR A 52 -8.46 -9.48 7.49
CA THR A 52 -7.55 -9.31 8.64
C THR A 52 -6.34 -10.24 8.48
N PRO A 53 -5.45 -9.97 7.51
CA PRO A 53 -4.35 -10.87 7.19
C PRO A 53 -3.29 -10.98 8.27
N MET A 54 -3.19 -10.00 9.17
CA MET A 54 -2.21 -9.94 10.25
C MET A 54 -2.88 -9.47 11.54
N VAL A 55 -2.73 -10.24 12.62
CA VAL A 55 -3.28 -9.94 13.96
C VAL A 55 -2.28 -10.30 15.04
N VAL A 56 -2.42 -9.72 16.23
CA VAL A 56 -1.56 -10.02 17.39
C VAL A 56 -2.36 -10.73 18.48
N VAL A 57 -1.72 -11.64 19.21
CA VAL A 57 -2.34 -12.33 20.35
C VAL A 57 -2.41 -11.41 21.56
N VAL A 58 -3.64 -11.09 22.01
CA VAL A 58 -3.88 -10.16 23.13
C VAL A 58 -4.05 -10.88 24.47
N SER A 59 -4.48 -12.14 24.46
CA SER A 59 -4.82 -12.91 25.66
C SER A 59 -4.05 -14.22 25.75
N GLY A 60 -3.76 -14.66 26.98
CA GLY A 60 -3.10 -15.94 27.26
C GLY A 60 -4.04 -17.14 27.15
N SER A 61 -5.30 -16.94 26.75
CA SER A 61 -6.26 -18.04 26.51
C SER A 61 -5.82 -19.02 25.41
N MET A 62 -4.83 -18.65 24.61
CA MET A 62 -4.26 -19.50 23.56
C MET A 62 -2.93 -20.15 23.96
N GLU A 63 -2.50 -19.99 25.22
CA GLU A 63 -1.34 -20.71 25.76
C GLU A 63 -1.65 -22.21 25.90
N PRO A 64 -0.67 -23.10 25.71
CA PRO A 64 0.76 -22.83 25.55
C PRO A 64 1.24 -22.63 24.10
N ASN A 65 0.37 -22.85 23.09
CA ASN A 65 0.79 -22.84 21.69
C ASN A 65 1.07 -21.43 21.15
N LEU A 66 0.32 -20.43 21.63
CA LEU A 66 0.43 -19.04 21.20
C LEU A 66 0.53 -18.13 22.42
N HIS A 67 1.57 -17.30 22.45
CA HIS A 67 1.87 -16.40 23.55
C HIS A 67 1.39 -14.98 23.25
N LYS A 68 1.14 -14.19 24.29
CA LYS A 68 0.79 -12.77 24.14
C LYS A 68 1.88 -12.03 23.37
N GLY A 69 1.48 -11.28 22.34
CA GLY A 69 2.40 -10.54 21.47
C GLY A 69 2.80 -11.30 20.20
N ASP A 70 2.46 -12.58 20.06
CA ASP A 70 2.75 -13.33 18.83
C ASP A 70 1.97 -12.73 17.65
N LEU A 71 2.65 -12.63 16.51
CA LEU A 71 2.08 -12.15 15.25
C LEU A 71 1.54 -13.31 14.43
N LEU A 72 0.25 -13.28 14.14
CA LEU A 72 -0.44 -14.31 13.38
C LEU A 72 -0.78 -13.82 11.99
N PHE A 73 -0.54 -14.66 10.99
CA PHE A 73 -0.99 -14.47 9.62
C PHE A 73 -2.21 -15.35 9.35
N LEU A 74 -3.34 -14.73 9.04
CA LEU A 74 -4.60 -15.46 8.83
C LEU A 74 -4.81 -15.70 7.33
N ARG A 75 -5.15 -16.92 6.95
CA ARG A 75 -5.56 -17.26 5.57
C ARG A 75 -7.01 -17.69 5.55
N GLY A 76 -7.83 -17.03 4.76
CA GLY A 76 -9.21 -17.43 4.54
C GLY A 76 -9.27 -18.74 3.77
N LYS A 77 -10.14 -19.63 4.24
CA LYS A 77 -10.57 -20.83 3.52
C LYS A 77 -12.06 -20.75 3.22
N ASP A 78 -12.49 -21.45 2.19
CA ASP A 78 -13.89 -21.58 1.84
C ASP A 78 -14.64 -22.29 3.00
N PRO A 79 -15.73 -21.73 3.52
CA PRO A 79 -16.54 -22.37 4.56
C PRO A 79 -17.00 -23.79 4.21
N ALA A 80 -17.28 -24.07 2.93
CA ALA A 80 -17.68 -25.39 2.46
C ALA A 80 -16.54 -26.43 2.51
N SER A 81 -15.28 -25.97 2.62
CA SER A 81 -14.10 -26.84 2.75
C SER A 81 -13.73 -27.15 4.21
N ILE A 82 -14.43 -26.55 5.18
CA ILE A 82 -14.18 -26.76 6.60
C ILE A 82 -14.80 -28.08 7.04
N LYS A 83 -13.96 -29.04 7.40
CA LYS A 83 -14.39 -30.31 8.01
C LYS A 83 -14.47 -30.13 9.51
N SER A 84 -15.53 -30.66 10.13
CA SER A 84 -15.63 -30.71 11.59
C SER A 84 -14.51 -31.58 12.14
N GLY A 85 -13.59 -30.99 12.91
CA GLY A 85 -12.58 -31.74 13.64
C GLY A 85 -13.24 -32.68 14.63
N SER A 86 -13.02 -33.98 14.49
CA SER A 86 -13.38 -34.95 15.53
C SER A 86 -12.31 -34.92 16.63
N ILE A 87 -12.67 -35.24 17.87
CA ILE A 87 -11.82 -35.19 19.08
C ILE A 87 -10.56 -36.10 19.04
N GLU A 88 -10.39 -36.86 17.96
CA GLU A 88 -9.24 -37.73 17.68
C GLU A 88 -8.31 -37.14 16.59
N GLY A 89 -8.58 -35.92 16.13
CA GLY A 89 -8.08 -35.34 14.88
C GLY A 89 -6.63 -34.82 14.93
N LYS A 90 -5.75 -35.50 14.19
CA LYS A 90 -4.47 -34.95 13.72
C LYS A 90 -4.57 -34.16 12.40
N GLU A 91 -5.74 -34.06 11.80
CA GLU A 91 -5.94 -33.43 10.48
C GLU A 91 -7.33 -32.76 10.48
N GLY A 92 -7.39 -31.52 10.99
CA GLY A 92 -8.56 -30.64 10.96
C GLY A 92 -8.11 -29.21 10.69
#